data_AF-W2HXD3-F1
#
_entry.id   AF-W2HXD3-F1
#
_cell.length_a   1.000
_cell.length_b   1.000
_cell.length_c   1.000
_cell.angle_alpha   90.00
_cell.angle_beta   90.00
_cell.angle_gamma   90.00
#
_symmetry.space_group_name_H-M   'P 1'
#
loop_
_entity.id
_entity.type
_entity.pdbx_description
1 polymer ?
#
loop_
_entity_poly.entity_id
_entity_poly.type
_entity_poly.pdbx_seq_one_letter_code
_entity_poly.pdbx_strand_id
1 'polypeptide(L)'
;MSTATSQTYRLNGWYPCSNYTFSDSRSSDGLDAECATFAAPLCYPGICETPEFATPTITIFVKRIPATNGDPKNASNVWMLEGGPELASTSMERHMVKLHSMLEGNVNVYTMDHRGTGRSTLLDCLAAQVTTFGSPWGDAIGISEVGSCANALENEYGDLASFSMTSAATDISTFITEHSNGASTIVYGISYGTALVERLMHVAPPQVKGFVLDSVAIASGAGPNNFPFISKWDMDFGEVGDAFLKLCARDRECSSHFSSSGLFGTLQDVINQFDRNPNSTCAALVTEAYKEQSSDPPSLILRRALGNLLPGSMDRKLIPPIVYRLNRCEANDAEVLTNFFATLNSVLSETSTDQVYESSLLNYLIIYSELWETPTPSFIELQQRFKSTRMSDVGIYDTGRRYCAFTKEDSETCNQESSSNYSGNGIVYQRDEYWNKSATIPIQASVLLMQGTLDPKTPAKYADYLLETLVGDNKELVSFNYATHGTITSTRLVEGDPTSETCGMKIFASYVRSEGDLSRLDKSCVNARASFNWTANESRVLKYLGTNDAYDGKYLLSQHSNEGIGSGESGSQ
;
A
#
# COMPACT_ATOMS: atom_id res chain seq x y z
N MET A 1 43.81 -1.47 18.18
CA MET A 1 42.88 -2.61 18.35
C MET A 1 41.86 -2.22 19.40
N SER A 2 40.79 -1.55 18.97
CA SER A 2 39.65 -1.28 19.84
C SER A 2 38.77 -2.52 19.83
N THR A 3 38.59 -3.14 20.99
CA THR A 3 37.70 -4.27 21.19
C THR A 3 36.28 -3.82 20.92
N ALA A 4 35.69 -4.26 19.80
CA ALA A 4 34.27 -4.17 19.55
C ALA A 4 33.55 -4.92 20.68
N THR A 5 33.01 -4.18 21.64
CA THR A 5 32.03 -4.72 22.57
C THR A 5 30.87 -5.25 21.74
N SER A 6 30.63 -6.56 21.83
CA SER A 6 29.41 -7.21 21.35
C SER A 6 28.21 -6.40 21.84
N GLN A 7 27.63 -5.55 20.98
CA GLN A 7 26.36 -4.91 21.27
C GLN A 7 25.33 -6.03 21.33
N THR A 8 24.97 -6.45 22.54
CA THR A 8 23.83 -7.33 22.73
C THR A 8 22.58 -6.53 22.36
N TYR A 9 22.02 -6.80 21.18
CA TYR A 9 20.73 -6.25 20.80
C TYR A 9 19.70 -6.72 21.83
N ARG A 10 19.05 -5.77 22.50
CA ARG A 10 18.25 -6.08 23.70
C ARG A 10 16.78 -6.09 23.33
N LEU A 11 16.14 -7.24 23.53
CA LEU A 11 14.68 -7.31 23.63
C LEU A 11 14.25 -6.91 25.05
N ASN A 12 13.30 -5.98 25.17
CA ASN A 12 12.84 -5.51 26.48
C ASN A 12 12.04 -6.56 27.26
N GLY A 13 11.44 -7.53 26.57
CA GLY A 13 10.61 -8.60 27.11
C GLY A 13 9.33 -8.77 26.30
N TRP A 14 8.68 -9.94 26.39
CA TRP A 14 7.34 -10.15 25.83
C TRP A 14 6.29 -9.81 26.87
N TYR A 15 5.35 -8.94 26.51
CA TYR A 15 4.27 -8.48 27.37
C TYR A 15 2.92 -8.77 26.71
N PRO A 16 1.92 -9.28 27.44
CA PRO A 16 0.57 -9.43 26.88
C PRO A 16 0.05 -8.10 26.35
N CYS A 17 -0.50 -8.12 25.14
CA CYS A 17 -1.13 -6.96 24.51
C CYS A 17 -2.39 -7.38 23.74
N SER A 18 -3.17 -6.39 23.30
CA SER A 18 -4.36 -6.66 22.50
C SER A 18 -3.99 -7.21 21.13
N ASN A 19 -4.84 -8.09 20.61
CA ASN A 19 -4.74 -8.56 19.23
C ASN A 19 -4.74 -7.36 18.26
N TYR A 20 -5.64 -6.40 18.49
CA TYR A 20 -5.79 -5.18 17.70
C TYR A 20 -5.36 -3.95 18.48
N THR A 21 -4.51 -3.12 17.88
CA THR A 21 -4.03 -1.86 18.46
C THR A 21 -5.14 -0.83 18.54
N PHE A 22 -5.93 -0.75 17.47
CA PHE A 22 -7.13 0.05 17.39
C PHE A 22 -8.33 -0.90 17.37
N SER A 23 -9.24 -0.78 18.34
CA SER A 23 -10.44 -1.61 18.44
C SER A 23 -11.68 -0.72 18.45
N ASP A 24 -12.64 -1.04 17.57
CA ASP A 24 -13.93 -0.32 17.47
C ASP A 24 -14.86 -0.63 18.65
N SER A 25 -14.55 -1.66 19.44
CA SER A 25 -15.30 -2.07 20.61
C SER A 25 -14.40 -2.13 21.83
N ARG A 26 -14.89 -1.64 22.97
CA ARG A 26 -14.32 -1.91 24.31
C ARG A 26 -14.48 -3.39 24.72
N SER A 27 -14.43 -4.32 23.76
CA SER A 27 -14.43 -5.75 24.02
C SER A 27 -13.02 -6.16 24.40
N SER A 28 -12.90 -6.93 25.49
CA SER A 28 -11.69 -7.61 25.90
C SER A 28 -11.38 -8.77 24.95
N ASP A 29 -11.30 -8.51 23.64
CA ASP A 29 -11.03 -9.52 22.62
C ASP A 29 -9.58 -9.97 22.73
N GLY A 30 -9.36 -11.07 23.46
CA GLY A 30 -8.14 -11.88 23.52
C GLY A 30 -6.85 -11.12 23.81
N LEU A 31 -6.29 -11.29 25.02
CA LEU A 31 -4.87 -11.01 25.28
C LEU A 31 -3.99 -12.18 24.76
N ASP A 32 -4.26 -12.62 23.53
CA ASP A 32 -3.57 -13.74 22.90
C ASP A 32 -2.29 -13.30 22.18
N ALA A 33 -2.10 -11.98 22.02
CA ALA A 33 -0.89 -11.39 21.47
C ALA A 33 0.10 -10.97 22.56
N GLU A 34 1.37 -10.95 22.18
CA GLU A 34 2.47 -10.41 22.98
C GLU A 34 3.20 -9.34 22.18
N CYS A 35 3.59 -8.27 22.86
CA CYS A 35 4.30 -7.13 22.28
C CYS A 35 5.65 -6.96 22.98
N ALA A 36 6.63 -6.48 22.23
CA ALA A 36 7.98 -6.21 22.69
C ALA A 36 8.58 -5.01 21.96
N THR A 37 9.67 -4.48 22.50
CA THR A 37 10.56 -3.58 21.78
C THR A 37 11.98 -4.13 21.72
N PHE A 38 12.57 -4.00 20.54
CA PHE A 38 13.91 -4.43 20.17
C PHE A 38 14.78 -3.19 20.00
N ALA A 39 15.89 -3.11 20.73
CA ALA A 39 16.88 -2.05 20.57
C ALA A 39 17.85 -2.40 19.42
N ALA A 40 17.58 -1.86 18.23
CA ALA A 40 18.42 -2.00 17.05
C ALA A 40 19.49 -0.89 17.01
N PRO A 41 20.66 -1.11 16.38
CA PRO A 41 21.56 -0.01 16.02
C PRO A 41 20.87 1.01 15.14
N LEU A 42 21.22 2.29 15.31
CA LEU A 42 20.84 3.32 14.35
C LEU A 42 21.41 2.98 12.96
N CYS A 43 22.72 2.69 12.91
CA CYS A 43 23.41 2.24 11.70
C CYS A 43 23.96 0.83 11.88
N TYR A 44 23.64 -0.07 10.94
CA TYR A 44 24.26 -1.38 10.87
C TYR A 44 25.61 -1.32 10.16
N PRO A 45 26.59 -2.16 10.56
CA PRO A 45 27.89 -2.25 9.90
C PRO A 45 27.75 -2.50 8.40
N GLY A 46 28.46 -1.73 7.59
CA GLY A 46 28.43 -1.83 6.13
C GLY A 46 27.32 -1.04 5.45
N ILE A 47 26.36 -0.48 6.21
CA ILE A 47 25.31 0.39 5.67
C ILE A 47 25.62 1.87 5.92
N CYS A 48 25.87 2.25 7.18
CA CYS A 48 26.27 3.60 7.56
C CYS A 48 27.07 3.61 8.87
N GLU A 49 27.57 4.78 9.26
CA GLU A 49 28.25 4.99 10.55
C GLU A 49 27.39 5.87 11.46
N THR A 50 27.25 5.48 12.73
CA THR A 50 26.54 6.30 13.73
C THR A 50 27.41 7.50 14.11
N PRO A 51 26.97 8.75 13.89
CA PRO A 51 27.70 9.92 14.33
C PRO A 51 27.84 9.98 15.86
N GLU A 52 28.93 10.56 16.38
CA GLU A 52 29.17 10.66 17.83
C GLU A 52 28.08 11.40 18.60
N PHE A 53 27.37 12.34 17.93
CA PHE A 53 26.29 13.11 18.53
C PHE A 53 24.94 12.37 18.54
N ALA A 54 24.78 11.35 17.69
CA ALA A 54 23.51 10.68 17.48
C ALA A 54 23.26 9.61 18.56
N THR A 55 21.99 9.32 18.84
CA THR A 55 21.66 8.18 19.70
C THR A 55 22.01 6.89 18.97
N PRO A 56 22.83 5.99 19.54
CA PRO A 56 23.39 4.85 18.80
C PRO A 56 22.40 3.72 18.51
N THR A 57 21.20 3.80 19.07
CA THR A 57 20.16 2.77 18.93
C THR A 57 18.81 3.40 18.68
N ILE A 58 17.99 2.71 17.87
CA ILE A 58 16.58 3.02 17.67
C ILE A 58 15.71 1.93 18.30
N THR A 59 14.48 2.29 18.62
CA THR A 59 13.49 1.35 19.14
C THR A 59 12.71 0.75 17.99
N ILE A 60 12.57 -0.56 17.98
CA ILE A 60 11.76 -1.29 17.00
C ILE A 60 10.65 -2.03 17.72
N PHE A 61 9.39 -1.76 17.38
CA PHE A 61 8.23 -2.44 17.92
C PHE A 61 8.00 -3.78 17.22
N VAL A 62 7.76 -4.83 18.00
CA VAL A 62 7.44 -6.17 17.49
C VAL A 62 6.23 -6.73 18.21
N LYS A 63 5.31 -7.33 17.45
CA LYS A 63 4.14 -8.03 17.97
C LYS A 63 4.16 -9.49 17.51
N ARG A 64 3.71 -10.40 18.36
CA ARG A 64 3.48 -11.80 17.99
C ARG A 64 2.17 -12.35 18.55
N ILE A 65 1.63 -13.35 17.88
CA ILE A 65 0.61 -14.27 18.40
C ILE A 65 1.33 -15.62 18.57
N PRO A 66 1.63 -16.06 19.80
CA PRO A 66 2.29 -17.34 20.04
C PRO A 66 1.41 -18.52 19.64
N ALA A 67 2.05 -19.63 19.23
CA ALA A 67 1.35 -20.89 18.98
C ALA A 67 0.59 -21.35 20.25
N THR A 68 -0.71 -21.61 20.11
CA THR A 68 -1.54 -22.11 21.22
C THR A 68 -1.64 -23.64 21.24
N ASN A 69 -1.30 -24.29 20.13
CA ASN A 69 -1.20 -25.75 20.05
C ASN A 69 0.27 -26.18 20.04
N GLY A 70 0.75 -26.66 21.19
CA GLY A 70 2.15 -27.05 21.40
C GLY A 70 2.96 -26.02 22.19
N ASP A 71 4.29 -26.08 22.09
CA ASP A 71 5.20 -25.13 22.75
C ASP A 71 5.64 -24.05 21.75
N PRO A 72 5.31 -22.76 21.97
CA PRO A 72 5.80 -21.63 21.17
C PRO A 72 7.31 -21.61 20.94
N LYS A 73 8.10 -22.20 21.84
CA LYS A 73 9.57 -22.27 21.71
C LYS A 73 10.04 -23.23 20.62
N ASN A 74 9.17 -24.13 20.14
CA ASN A 74 9.51 -25.12 19.12
C ASN A 74 8.65 -24.99 17.85
N ALA A 75 7.57 -24.20 17.90
CA ALA A 75 6.68 -23.97 16.76
C ALA A 75 7.38 -23.17 15.64
N SER A 76 7.04 -23.46 14.39
CA SER A 76 7.46 -22.65 13.25
C SER A 76 6.92 -21.22 13.34
N ASN A 77 7.61 -20.29 12.68
CA ASN A 77 7.30 -18.87 12.71
C ASN A 77 6.82 -18.38 11.34
N VAL A 78 5.90 -17.43 11.35
CA VAL A 78 5.51 -16.66 10.17
C VAL A 78 5.66 -15.19 10.49
N TRP A 79 6.40 -14.44 9.67
CA TRP A 79 6.47 -12.99 9.73
C TRP A 79 5.56 -12.38 8.67
N MET A 80 4.74 -11.40 9.05
CA MET A 80 3.89 -10.65 8.13
C MET A 80 4.31 -9.19 8.16
N LEU A 81 4.79 -8.69 7.03
CA LEU A 81 5.32 -7.35 6.87
C LEU A 81 4.34 -6.50 6.06
N GLU A 82 4.03 -5.32 6.59
CA GLU A 82 3.12 -4.38 5.95
C GLU A 82 3.78 -3.70 4.73
N GLY A 83 2.94 -3.20 3.83
CA GLY A 83 3.32 -2.29 2.77
C GLY A 83 3.47 -0.85 3.24
N GLY A 84 3.15 0.10 2.37
CA GLY A 84 3.49 1.51 2.56
C GLY A 84 4.48 1.95 1.50
N PRO A 85 5.66 2.49 1.83
CA PRO A 85 6.51 2.24 3.02
C PRO A 85 6.20 2.96 4.35
N GLU A 86 5.23 3.85 4.37
CA GLU A 86 4.87 4.70 5.52
C GLU A 86 4.10 4.01 6.64
N LEU A 87 3.48 2.86 6.35
CA LEU A 87 2.47 2.26 7.19
C LEU A 87 3.08 1.47 8.35
N ALA A 88 2.44 1.56 9.52
CA ALA A 88 2.70 0.66 10.63
C ALA A 88 1.99 -0.69 10.44
N SER A 89 2.41 -1.70 11.20
CA SER A 89 1.86 -3.06 11.12
C SER A 89 0.41 -3.24 11.59
N THR A 90 -0.32 -2.17 11.92
CA THR A 90 -1.66 -2.29 12.53
C THR A 90 -2.67 -2.96 11.60
N SER A 91 -2.63 -2.69 10.29
CA SER A 91 -3.48 -3.38 9.32
C SER A 91 -3.14 -4.87 9.15
N MET A 92 -1.90 -5.29 9.43
CA MET A 92 -1.53 -6.71 9.43
C MET A 92 -2.15 -7.50 10.58
N GLU A 93 -2.52 -6.87 11.69
CA GLU A 93 -2.98 -7.56 12.91
C GLU A 93 -4.22 -8.43 12.66
N ARG A 94 -5.16 -7.97 11.83
CA ARG A 94 -6.33 -8.76 11.41
C ARG A 94 -5.93 -9.97 10.58
N HIS A 95 -4.92 -9.84 9.73
CA HIS A 95 -4.39 -10.94 8.94
C HIS A 95 -3.61 -11.94 9.78
N MET A 96 -2.89 -11.48 10.81
CA MET A 96 -2.22 -12.34 11.78
C MET A 96 -3.22 -13.23 12.52
N VAL A 97 -4.29 -12.65 13.07
CA VAL A 97 -5.35 -13.40 13.79
C VAL A 97 -6.00 -14.42 12.86
N LYS A 98 -6.33 -14.01 11.63
CA LYS A 98 -6.95 -14.90 10.64
C LYS A 98 -6.02 -16.06 10.27
N LEU A 99 -4.75 -15.80 10.00
CA LEU A 99 -3.77 -16.82 9.66
C LEU A 99 -3.54 -17.80 10.83
N HIS A 100 -3.34 -17.27 12.04
CA HIS A 100 -3.13 -18.07 13.25
C HIS A 100 -4.33 -19.02 13.49
N SER A 101 -5.55 -18.51 13.35
CA SER A 101 -6.77 -19.32 13.42
C SER A 101 -6.85 -20.37 12.32
N MET A 102 -6.54 -20.00 11.07
CA MET A 102 -6.54 -20.92 9.93
C MET A 102 -5.48 -22.01 10.04
N LEU A 103 -4.40 -21.77 10.79
CA LEU A 103 -3.34 -22.74 11.09
C LEU A 103 -3.57 -23.47 12.42
N GLU A 104 -4.75 -23.33 13.01
CA GLU A 104 -5.18 -24.04 14.22
C GLU A 104 -4.25 -23.79 15.42
N GLY A 105 -3.62 -22.60 15.46
CA GLY A 105 -2.69 -22.21 16.52
C GLY A 105 -1.36 -22.97 16.53
N ASN A 106 -0.96 -23.61 15.43
CA ASN A 106 0.27 -24.41 15.35
C ASN A 106 1.55 -23.61 15.10
N VAL A 107 1.46 -22.31 14.81
CA VAL A 107 2.61 -21.46 14.47
C VAL A 107 2.61 -20.19 15.29
N ASN A 108 3.79 -19.62 15.50
CA ASN A 108 3.90 -18.25 15.98
C ASN A 108 3.75 -17.30 14.78
N VAL A 109 2.91 -16.26 14.91
CA VAL A 109 2.75 -15.24 13.88
C VAL A 109 3.33 -13.92 14.39
N TYR A 110 4.27 -13.33 13.67
CA TYR A 110 4.99 -12.12 14.02
C TYR A 110 4.68 -10.99 13.05
N THR A 111 4.77 -9.76 13.52
CA THR A 111 4.88 -8.55 12.71
C THR A 111 5.73 -7.51 13.45
N MET A 112 6.11 -6.44 12.75
CA MET A 112 6.85 -5.33 13.33
C MET A 112 6.47 -4.03 12.64
N ASP A 113 6.61 -2.92 13.37
CA ASP A 113 6.67 -1.62 12.73
C ASP A 113 8.11 -1.43 12.25
N HIS A 114 8.31 -1.22 10.96
CA HIS A 114 9.65 -0.97 10.43
C HIS A 114 10.24 0.29 11.05
N ARG A 115 11.57 0.37 11.08
CA ARG A 115 12.26 1.60 11.50
C ARG A 115 11.66 2.81 10.76
N GLY A 116 11.35 3.86 11.50
CA GLY A 116 10.70 5.04 10.92
C GLY A 116 9.18 5.01 10.90
N THR A 117 8.51 3.92 11.31
CA THR A 117 7.03 3.80 11.32
C THR A 117 6.47 3.51 12.70
N GLY A 118 5.22 3.92 12.93
CA GLY A 118 4.37 3.53 14.05
C GLY A 118 4.99 3.64 15.44
N ARG A 119 4.97 2.52 16.15
CA ARG A 119 5.42 2.38 17.55
C ARG A 119 6.93 2.15 17.65
N SER A 120 7.62 1.98 16.52
CA SER A 120 9.07 2.06 16.46
C SER A 120 9.51 3.53 16.62
N THR A 121 10.80 3.82 16.52
CA THR A 121 11.28 5.19 16.35
C THR A 121 10.71 5.73 15.04
N LEU A 122 9.61 6.48 15.14
CA LEU A 122 8.94 7.14 14.02
C LEU A 122 9.87 8.18 13.42
N LEU A 123 10.04 8.14 12.09
CA LEU A 123 10.86 9.12 11.39
C LEU A 123 10.01 10.37 11.15
N ASP A 124 10.34 11.45 11.84
CA ASP A 124 9.64 12.72 11.75
C ASP A 124 10.61 13.89 11.96
N CYS A 125 10.19 15.09 11.54
CA CYS A 125 10.91 16.35 11.70
C CYS A 125 10.32 17.17 12.87
N LEU A 126 10.31 16.58 14.07
CA LEU A 126 9.67 17.12 15.28
C LEU A 126 10.04 18.58 15.56
N ALA A 127 11.33 18.92 15.49
CA ALA A 127 11.81 20.27 15.78
C ALA A 127 11.32 21.31 14.78
N ALA A 128 11.11 20.90 13.52
CA ALA A 128 10.56 21.76 12.47
C ALA A 128 9.01 21.74 12.46
N GLN A 129 8.38 20.92 13.30
CA GLN A 129 6.92 20.74 13.40
C GLN A 129 6.25 20.43 12.05
N VAL A 130 7.02 19.83 11.14
CA VAL A 130 6.52 19.35 9.85
C VAL A 130 5.60 18.16 10.14
N THR A 131 4.52 18.02 9.37
CA THR A 131 3.49 16.97 9.55
C THR A 131 2.60 17.11 10.80
N THR A 132 2.71 18.24 11.53
CA THR A 132 1.80 18.55 12.64
C THR A 132 0.54 19.27 12.18
N PHE A 133 -0.54 19.27 12.97
CA PHE A 133 -1.73 20.09 12.69
C PHE A 133 -1.43 21.60 12.55
N GLY A 134 -0.29 22.08 13.04
CA GLY A 134 0.18 23.46 12.85
C GLY A 134 0.92 23.71 11.54
N SER A 135 1.27 22.66 10.79
CA SER A 135 1.90 22.76 9.47
C SER A 135 0.88 23.26 8.43
N PRO A 136 1.30 24.10 7.46
CA PRO A 136 0.44 24.52 6.35
C PRO A 136 -0.12 23.37 5.51
N TRP A 137 0.50 22.19 5.56
CA TRP A 137 0.15 21.02 4.77
C TRP A 137 -0.36 19.85 5.62
N GLY A 138 -0.71 20.10 6.89
CA GLY A 138 -1.20 19.07 7.81
C GLY A 138 -0.15 17.99 8.05
N ASP A 139 -0.49 16.76 7.69
CA ASP A 139 0.34 15.55 7.79
C ASP A 139 1.30 15.35 6.58
N ALA A 140 1.15 16.16 5.53
CA ALA A 140 2.04 16.16 4.37
C ALA A 140 3.21 17.14 4.55
N ILE A 141 4.34 16.85 3.89
CA ILE A 141 5.51 17.73 3.88
C ILE A 141 5.43 18.71 2.72
N GLY A 142 5.24 19.99 3.04
CA GLY A 142 5.29 21.09 2.09
C GLY A 142 6.70 21.32 1.56
N ILE A 143 6.82 21.74 0.30
CA ILE A 143 8.11 22.04 -0.33
C ILE A 143 8.91 23.08 0.47
N SER A 144 8.23 24.07 1.05
CA SER A 144 8.85 25.11 1.88
C SER A 144 9.42 24.61 3.20
N GLU A 145 8.97 23.44 3.69
CA GLU A 145 9.38 22.86 4.96
C GLU A 145 10.58 21.92 4.83
N VAL A 146 10.86 21.46 3.59
CA VAL A 146 11.92 20.48 3.29
C VAL A 146 13.28 20.91 3.82
N GLY A 147 13.66 22.17 3.62
CA GLY A 147 14.98 22.64 4.06
C GLY A 147 15.17 22.62 5.58
N SER A 148 14.14 23.00 6.34
CA SER A 148 14.17 22.93 7.82
C SER A 148 14.17 21.48 8.31
N CYS A 149 13.38 20.63 7.66
CA CYS A 149 13.32 19.19 7.95
C CYS A 149 14.66 18.51 7.68
N ALA A 150 15.30 18.79 6.55
CA ALA A 150 16.62 18.25 6.19
C ALA A 150 17.68 18.58 7.25
N ASN A 151 17.73 19.84 7.70
CA ASN A 151 18.64 20.25 8.76
C ASN A 151 18.33 19.57 10.10
N ALA A 152 17.05 19.38 10.45
CA ALA A 152 16.68 18.68 11.67
C ALA A 152 17.16 17.21 11.64
N LEU A 153 16.93 16.50 10.53
CA LEU A 153 17.33 15.11 10.37
C LEU A 153 18.85 14.92 10.36
N GLU A 154 19.59 15.81 9.69
CA GLU A 154 21.05 15.77 9.67
C GLU A 154 21.64 15.91 11.08
N ASN A 155 21.05 16.77 11.92
CA ASN A 155 21.49 16.95 13.31
C ASN A 155 21.03 15.84 14.26
N GLU A 156 19.99 15.07 13.91
CA GLU A 156 19.46 14.01 14.75
C GLU A 156 20.08 12.63 14.42
N TYR A 157 20.20 12.33 13.12
CA TYR A 157 20.57 11.00 12.63
C TYR A 157 21.85 10.98 11.80
N GLY A 158 22.23 12.12 11.20
CA GLY A 158 23.33 12.18 10.23
C GLY A 158 22.94 11.49 8.92
N ASP A 159 23.51 10.32 8.64
CA ASP A 159 23.25 9.56 7.42
C ASP A 159 21.87 8.86 7.48
N LEU A 160 21.00 9.21 6.52
CA LEU A 160 19.65 8.66 6.42
C LEU A 160 19.61 7.23 5.85
N ALA A 161 20.75 6.66 5.44
CA ALA A 161 20.85 5.23 5.19
C ALA A 161 20.50 4.39 6.44
N SER A 162 20.53 5.00 7.63
CA SER A 162 19.96 4.46 8.87
C SER A 162 18.47 4.13 8.77
N PHE A 163 17.72 4.70 7.82
CA PHE A 163 16.30 4.39 7.54
C PHE A 163 16.08 3.75 6.15
N SER A 164 17.14 3.24 5.52
CA SER A 164 17.06 2.57 4.22
C SER A 164 16.30 1.24 4.25
N MET A 165 15.91 0.75 3.07
CA MET A 165 15.32 -0.59 2.92
C MET A 165 16.25 -1.69 3.47
N THR A 166 17.57 -1.58 3.25
CA THR A 166 18.55 -2.54 3.75
C THR A 166 18.66 -2.50 5.27
N SER A 167 18.63 -1.31 5.86
CA SER A 167 18.57 -1.13 7.30
C SER A 167 17.30 -1.80 7.88
N ALA A 168 16.13 -1.59 7.29
CA ALA A 168 14.89 -2.24 7.71
C ALA A 168 14.92 -3.77 7.57
N ALA A 169 15.45 -4.28 6.44
CA ALA A 169 15.65 -5.72 6.23
C ALA A 169 16.62 -6.34 7.25
N THR A 170 17.65 -5.59 7.64
CA THR A 170 18.63 -6.04 8.62
C THR A 170 18.05 -6.11 10.04
N ASP A 171 17.06 -5.27 10.40
CA ASP A 171 16.33 -5.43 11.66
C ASP A 171 15.58 -6.76 11.72
N ILE A 172 14.88 -7.11 10.64
CA ILE A 172 14.16 -8.39 10.53
C ILE A 172 15.13 -9.56 10.67
N SER A 173 16.23 -9.53 9.91
CA SER A 173 17.27 -10.58 9.95
C SER A 173 17.87 -10.73 11.35
N THR A 174 18.22 -9.61 11.99
CA THR A 174 18.80 -9.59 13.33
C THR A 174 17.82 -10.13 14.36
N PHE A 175 16.55 -9.70 14.30
CA PHE A 175 15.53 -10.20 15.22
C PHE A 175 15.30 -11.71 15.04
N ILE A 176 15.15 -12.19 13.80
CA ILE A 176 14.97 -13.61 13.50
C ILE A 176 16.15 -14.43 14.05
N THR A 177 17.37 -13.92 13.91
CA THR A 177 18.59 -14.62 14.32
C THR A 177 18.78 -14.65 15.83
N GLU A 178 18.56 -13.51 16.50
CA GLU A 178 18.97 -13.30 17.89
C GLU A 178 17.83 -13.47 18.91
N HIS A 179 16.58 -13.31 18.47
CA HIS A 179 15.42 -13.20 19.38
C HIS A 179 14.24 -14.11 19.04
N SER A 180 14.24 -14.73 17.85
CA SER A 180 13.29 -15.80 17.56
C SER A 180 13.65 -17.10 18.28
N ASN A 181 12.80 -18.10 18.18
CA ASN A 181 12.96 -19.41 18.82
C ASN A 181 13.91 -20.37 18.07
N GLY A 182 14.53 -19.92 16.97
CA GLY A 182 15.42 -20.73 16.13
C GLY A 182 14.72 -21.74 15.21
N ALA A 183 13.38 -21.82 15.23
CA ALA A 183 12.60 -22.69 14.35
C ALA A 183 12.50 -22.12 12.93
N SER A 184 12.00 -22.94 12.00
CA SER A 184 11.78 -22.55 10.61
C SER A 184 10.89 -21.31 10.52
N THR A 185 11.25 -20.40 9.64
CA THR A 185 10.56 -19.12 9.47
C THR A 185 10.12 -18.92 8.02
N ILE A 186 8.88 -18.49 7.82
CA ILE A 186 8.39 -17.98 6.54
C ILE A 186 8.15 -16.48 6.69
N VAL A 187 8.60 -15.69 5.71
CA VAL A 187 8.42 -14.23 5.72
C VAL A 187 7.50 -13.84 4.58
N TYR A 188 6.41 -13.19 4.92
CA TYR A 188 5.41 -12.65 4.01
C TYR A 188 5.52 -11.13 3.98
N GLY A 189 5.43 -10.55 2.80
CA GLY A 189 5.33 -9.10 2.58
C GLY A 189 4.24 -8.79 1.57
N ILE A 190 3.55 -7.67 1.77
CA ILE A 190 2.54 -7.16 0.85
C ILE A 190 2.95 -5.81 0.28
N SER A 191 2.70 -5.56 -1.00
CA SER A 191 2.99 -4.25 -1.63
C SER A 191 4.46 -3.85 -1.42
N TYR A 192 4.79 -2.67 -0.91
CA TYR A 192 6.16 -2.30 -0.53
C TYR A 192 6.86 -3.36 0.37
N GLY A 193 6.13 -4.06 1.24
CA GLY A 193 6.68 -5.15 2.04
C GLY A 193 7.31 -6.26 1.19
N THR A 194 6.90 -6.44 -0.07
CA THR A 194 7.55 -7.33 -1.03
C THR A 194 8.98 -6.89 -1.37
N ALA A 195 9.24 -5.59 -1.40
CA ALA A 195 10.56 -5.02 -1.62
C ALA A 195 11.47 -5.24 -0.38
N LEU A 196 10.91 -5.18 0.83
CA LEU A 196 11.63 -5.55 2.06
C LEU A 196 11.92 -7.05 2.13
N VAL A 197 10.97 -7.89 1.74
CA VAL A 197 11.15 -9.36 1.65
C VAL A 197 12.25 -9.70 0.65
N GLU A 198 12.25 -9.06 -0.53
CA GLU A 198 13.30 -9.24 -1.53
C GLU A 198 14.67 -8.76 -1.01
N ARG A 199 14.72 -7.61 -0.32
CA ARG A 199 15.95 -7.14 0.33
C ARG A 199 16.44 -8.09 1.42
N LEU A 200 15.54 -8.73 2.17
CA LEU A 200 15.88 -9.76 3.16
C LEU A 200 16.49 -11.00 2.50
N MET A 201 16.13 -11.33 1.26
CA MET A 201 16.75 -12.45 0.52
C MET A 201 18.24 -12.19 0.25
N HIS A 202 18.66 -10.93 0.07
CA HIS A 202 20.08 -10.59 -0.04
C HIS A 202 20.85 -10.79 1.28
N VAL A 203 20.21 -10.51 2.42
CA VAL A 203 20.79 -10.74 3.76
C VAL A 203 20.77 -12.23 4.14
N ALA A 204 19.84 -13.01 3.58
CA ALA A 204 19.76 -14.48 3.62
C ALA A 204 19.86 -15.11 5.03
N PRO A 205 19.00 -14.73 6.01
CA PRO A 205 18.97 -15.37 7.32
C PRO A 205 18.74 -16.89 7.22
N PRO A 206 19.56 -17.74 7.85
CA PRO A 206 19.55 -19.20 7.65
C PRO A 206 18.26 -19.89 8.13
N GLN A 207 17.52 -19.27 9.04
CA GLN A 207 16.25 -19.78 9.59
C GLN A 207 15.09 -19.63 8.61
N VAL A 208 15.19 -18.76 7.61
CA VAL A 208 14.10 -18.51 6.66
C VAL A 208 14.08 -19.62 5.60
N LYS A 209 12.93 -20.28 5.49
CA LYS A 209 12.63 -21.40 4.58
C LYS A 209 11.66 -21.02 3.46
N GLY A 210 11.03 -19.86 3.55
CA GLY A 210 10.09 -19.40 2.55
C GLY A 210 9.91 -17.90 2.55
N PHE A 211 9.82 -17.33 1.36
CA PHE A 211 9.51 -15.92 1.13
C PHE A 211 8.21 -15.82 0.35
N VAL A 212 7.26 -15.03 0.83
CA VAL A 212 5.97 -14.79 0.17
C VAL A 212 5.86 -13.32 -0.19
N LEU A 213 5.66 -13.05 -1.48
CA LEU A 213 5.53 -11.70 -2.02
C LEU A 213 4.11 -11.54 -2.59
N ASP A 214 3.22 -10.86 -1.86
CA ASP A 214 1.84 -10.59 -2.28
C ASP A 214 1.72 -9.18 -2.89
N SER A 215 1.18 -9.07 -4.10
CA SER A 215 1.04 -7.81 -4.83
C SER A 215 2.39 -7.11 -5.02
N VAL A 216 3.22 -7.65 -5.91
CA VAL A 216 4.66 -7.37 -6.04
C VAL A 216 4.97 -5.94 -6.47
N ALA A 217 5.66 -5.18 -5.61
CA ALA A 217 6.05 -3.79 -5.82
C ALA A 217 7.52 -3.59 -6.23
N ILE A 218 8.24 -4.67 -6.57
CA ILE A 218 9.66 -4.63 -6.92
C ILE A 218 9.94 -5.57 -8.10
N ALA A 219 10.89 -5.22 -8.95
CA ALA A 219 11.39 -6.09 -10.01
C ALA A 219 12.91 -5.95 -10.15
N SER A 220 13.63 -6.13 -9.04
CA SER A 220 15.09 -5.98 -8.99
C SER A 220 15.78 -6.90 -10.02
N GLY A 221 16.78 -6.36 -10.68
CA GLY A 221 17.50 -7.05 -11.76
C GLY A 221 16.79 -7.00 -13.12
N ALA A 222 15.54 -6.51 -13.19
CA ALA A 222 14.88 -6.27 -14.45
C ALA A 222 15.54 -5.09 -15.18
N GLY A 223 15.41 -5.06 -16.51
CA GLY A 223 15.92 -3.95 -17.31
C GLY A 223 15.34 -2.60 -16.85
N PRO A 224 16.02 -1.47 -17.13
CA PRO A 224 15.64 -0.15 -16.60
C PRO A 224 14.21 0.28 -16.97
N ASN A 225 13.66 -0.24 -18.07
CA ASN A 225 12.27 0.04 -18.47
C ASN A 225 11.22 -0.77 -17.69
N ASN A 226 11.64 -1.86 -17.05
CA ASN A 226 10.77 -2.85 -16.40
C ASN A 226 10.80 -2.76 -14.86
N PHE A 227 11.58 -1.84 -14.30
CA PHE A 227 11.55 -1.55 -12.86
C PHE A 227 10.32 -0.69 -12.52
N PRO A 228 9.58 -1.01 -11.43
CA PRO A 228 8.36 -0.33 -11.01
C PRO A 228 8.64 1.01 -10.33
N PHE A 229 9.19 1.96 -11.09
CA PHE A 229 9.39 3.31 -10.57
C PHE A 229 8.06 3.99 -10.26
N ILE A 230 7.96 4.63 -9.10
CA ILE A 230 6.77 5.39 -8.67
C ILE A 230 6.47 6.55 -9.64
N SER A 231 7.47 7.12 -10.31
CA SER A 231 7.28 8.10 -11.38
C SER A 231 6.52 7.55 -12.60
N LYS A 232 6.31 6.23 -12.70
CA LYS A 232 5.47 5.55 -13.71
C LYS A 232 4.09 5.15 -13.18
N TRP A 233 3.79 5.42 -11.90
CA TRP A 233 2.55 5.00 -11.22
C TRP A 233 1.31 5.26 -12.06
N ASP A 234 1.14 6.48 -12.57
CA ASP A 234 -0.06 6.84 -13.33
C ASP A 234 -0.26 5.98 -14.59
N MET A 235 0.82 5.67 -15.31
CA MET A 235 0.77 4.82 -16.50
C MET A 235 0.45 3.38 -16.15
N ASP A 236 1.11 2.87 -15.11
CA ASP A 236 0.97 1.52 -14.61
C ASP A 236 -0.46 1.26 -14.09
N PHE A 237 -1.00 2.20 -13.33
CA PHE A 237 -2.37 2.21 -12.88
C PHE A 237 -3.35 2.28 -14.06
N GLY A 238 -3.07 3.18 -15.01
CA GLY A 238 -3.88 3.39 -16.20
C GLY A 238 -3.95 2.17 -17.11
N GLU A 239 -2.88 1.40 -17.23
CA GLU A 239 -2.85 0.15 -17.98
C GLU A 239 -3.86 -0.87 -17.42
N VAL A 240 -3.90 -1.00 -16.09
CA VAL A 240 -4.85 -1.88 -15.40
C VAL A 240 -6.28 -1.33 -15.49
N GLY A 241 -6.44 -0.01 -15.38
CA GLY A 241 -7.71 0.68 -15.60
C GLY A 241 -8.26 0.40 -17.00
N ASP A 242 -7.43 0.52 -18.04
CA ASP A 242 -7.79 0.22 -19.41
C ASP A 242 -8.17 -1.26 -19.60
N ALA A 243 -7.45 -2.18 -18.95
CA ALA A 243 -7.79 -3.60 -18.95
C ALA A 243 -9.17 -3.83 -18.33
N PHE A 244 -9.45 -3.24 -17.16
CA PHE A 244 -10.75 -3.32 -16.50
C PHE A 244 -11.89 -2.78 -17.37
N LEU A 245 -11.74 -1.58 -17.96
CA LEU A 245 -12.78 -0.99 -18.81
C LEU A 245 -13.09 -1.86 -20.03
N LYS A 246 -12.07 -2.51 -20.62
CA LYS A 246 -12.23 -3.41 -21.77
C LYS A 246 -12.89 -4.74 -21.39
N LEU A 247 -12.86 -5.17 -20.13
CA LEU A 247 -13.57 -6.38 -19.69
C LEU A 247 -15.09 -6.27 -19.87
N CYS A 248 -15.64 -5.06 -19.78
CA CYS A 248 -17.08 -4.81 -19.92
C CYS A 248 -17.65 -5.36 -21.24
N ALA A 249 -16.87 -5.31 -22.33
CA ALA A 249 -17.28 -5.82 -23.64
C ALA A 249 -17.46 -7.35 -23.69
N ARG A 250 -16.95 -8.08 -22.70
CA ARG A 250 -17.05 -9.55 -22.60
C ARG A 250 -18.27 -10.01 -21.81
N ASP A 251 -19.02 -9.08 -21.22
CA ASP A 251 -20.14 -9.38 -20.35
C ASP A 251 -21.41 -8.65 -20.81
N ARG A 252 -22.53 -9.36 -20.89
CA ARG A 252 -23.78 -8.81 -21.42
C ARG A 252 -24.40 -7.77 -20.48
N GLU A 253 -24.30 -7.95 -19.18
CA GLU A 253 -24.84 -7.04 -18.17
C GLU A 253 -24.17 -5.67 -18.29
N CYS A 254 -22.83 -5.64 -18.37
CA CYS A 254 -22.11 -4.38 -18.54
C CYS A 254 -22.28 -3.80 -19.96
N SER A 255 -22.04 -4.61 -21.00
CA SER A 255 -22.01 -4.11 -22.38
C SER A 255 -23.36 -3.58 -22.88
N SER A 256 -24.50 -4.02 -22.34
CA SER A 256 -25.81 -3.54 -22.77
C SER A 256 -26.06 -2.05 -22.50
N HIS A 257 -25.29 -1.43 -21.59
CA HIS A 257 -25.41 0.00 -21.27
C HIS A 257 -24.57 0.90 -22.19
N PHE A 258 -23.69 0.34 -23.02
CA PHE A 258 -22.77 1.12 -23.83
C PHE A 258 -22.97 0.88 -25.32
N SER A 259 -22.64 1.88 -26.12
CA SER A 259 -22.64 1.78 -27.58
C SER A 259 -21.48 0.89 -28.08
N SER A 260 -21.26 0.82 -29.40
CA SER A 260 -20.17 0.03 -29.99
C SER A 260 -18.77 0.42 -29.51
N SER A 261 -18.57 1.63 -28.95
CA SER A 261 -17.29 2.06 -28.36
C SER A 261 -17.02 1.45 -26.97
N GLY A 262 -18.04 0.83 -26.36
CA GLY A 262 -17.97 0.21 -25.04
C GLY A 262 -17.70 1.20 -23.90
N LEU A 263 -17.56 0.68 -22.67
CA LEU A 263 -17.24 1.48 -21.49
C LEU A 263 -15.91 2.25 -21.65
N PHE A 264 -14.89 1.59 -22.22
CA PHE A 264 -13.58 2.19 -22.50
C PHE A 264 -13.68 3.44 -23.39
N GLY A 265 -14.38 3.34 -24.53
CA GLY A 265 -14.53 4.46 -25.45
C GLY A 265 -15.44 5.54 -24.89
N THR A 266 -16.51 5.14 -24.19
CA THR A 266 -17.45 6.08 -23.55
C THR A 266 -16.74 6.96 -22.52
N LEU A 267 -15.89 6.40 -21.66
CA LEU A 267 -15.11 7.19 -20.70
C LEU A 267 -14.14 8.14 -21.42
N GLN A 268 -13.48 7.69 -22.49
CA GLN A 268 -12.64 8.59 -23.29
C GLN A 268 -13.43 9.77 -23.87
N ASP A 269 -14.65 9.52 -24.35
CA ASP A 269 -15.52 10.56 -24.90
C ASP A 269 -15.95 11.56 -23.81
N VAL A 270 -16.28 11.10 -22.61
CA VAL A 270 -16.58 11.97 -21.45
C VAL A 270 -15.37 12.85 -21.10
N ILE A 271 -14.18 12.26 -21.01
CA ILE A 271 -12.94 13.00 -20.75
C ILE A 271 -12.72 14.09 -21.82
N ASN A 272 -12.84 13.73 -23.10
CA ASN A 272 -12.68 14.67 -24.20
C ASN A 272 -13.73 15.79 -24.18
N GLN A 273 -14.96 15.49 -23.75
CA GLN A 273 -16.01 16.49 -23.57
C GLN A 273 -15.67 17.47 -22.45
N PHE A 274 -15.16 16.97 -21.32
CA PHE A 274 -14.73 17.82 -20.20
C PHE A 274 -13.56 18.71 -20.59
N ASP A 275 -12.60 18.21 -21.37
CA ASP A 275 -11.48 19.01 -21.89
C ASP A 275 -11.95 20.12 -22.86
N ARG A 276 -12.95 19.84 -23.70
CA ARG A 276 -13.49 20.80 -24.67
C ARG A 276 -14.45 21.81 -24.04
N ASN A 277 -15.22 21.41 -23.05
CA ASN A 277 -16.22 22.22 -22.38
C ASN A 277 -16.18 22.00 -20.85
N PRO A 278 -15.18 22.57 -20.16
CA PRO A 278 -14.98 22.36 -18.72
C PRO A 278 -16.11 22.95 -17.86
N ASN A 279 -16.95 23.82 -18.43
CA ASN A 279 -18.10 24.42 -17.75
C ASN A 279 -19.43 23.78 -18.13
N SER A 280 -19.42 22.63 -18.84
CA SER A 280 -20.64 21.84 -19.04
C SER A 280 -21.23 21.41 -17.70
N THR A 281 -22.54 21.12 -17.65
CA THR A 281 -23.24 20.80 -16.40
C THR A 281 -22.51 19.74 -15.58
N CYS A 282 -22.23 18.57 -16.15
CA CYS A 282 -21.54 17.51 -15.40
C CYS A 282 -20.06 17.83 -15.10
N ALA A 283 -19.35 18.54 -15.97
CA ALA A 283 -17.96 18.96 -15.69
C ALA A 283 -17.90 19.93 -14.51
N ALA A 284 -18.82 20.90 -14.47
CA ALA A 284 -18.93 21.86 -13.38
C ALA A 284 -19.26 21.18 -12.04
N LEU A 285 -20.09 20.12 -12.03
CA LEU A 285 -20.36 19.33 -10.82
C LEU A 285 -19.09 18.69 -10.26
N VAL A 286 -18.25 18.12 -11.14
CA VAL A 286 -16.98 17.51 -10.71
C VAL A 286 -16.04 18.56 -10.12
N THR A 287 -15.88 19.71 -10.78
CA THR A 287 -15.05 20.80 -10.26
C THR A 287 -15.57 21.32 -8.93
N GLU A 288 -16.88 21.53 -8.79
CA GLU A 288 -17.49 22.06 -7.57
C GLU A 288 -17.27 21.11 -6.37
N ALA A 289 -17.36 19.80 -6.58
CA ALA A 289 -17.19 18.81 -5.53
C ALA A 289 -15.78 18.79 -4.91
N TYR A 290 -14.76 19.25 -5.66
CA TYR A 290 -13.34 19.20 -5.26
C TYR A 290 -12.67 20.58 -5.21
N LYS A 291 -13.44 21.67 -5.28
CA LYS A 291 -12.90 23.04 -5.40
C LYS A 291 -11.98 23.47 -4.26
N GLU A 292 -12.17 22.89 -3.07
CA GLU A 292 -11.35 23.18 -1.88
C GLU A 292 -10.03 22.40 -1.90
N GLN A 293 -9.99 21.25 -2.58
CA GLN A 293 -8.85 20.33 -2.61
C GLN A 293 -8.00 20.46 -3.88
N SER A 294 -8.59 20.91 -5.00
CA SER A 294 -7.93 20.90 -6.30
C SER A 294 -8.34 22.09 -7.17
N SER A 295 -7.36 22.63 -7.90
CA SER A 295 -7.56 23.60 -8.98
C SER A 295 -7.43 22.96 -10.37
N ASP A 296 -7.37 21.63 -10.44
CA ASP A 296 -7.20 20.91 -11.71
C ASP A 296 -8.46 20.99 -12.60
N PRO A 297 -8.30 20.84 -13.92
CA PRO A 297 -9.43 20.69 -14.83
C PRO A 297 -10.34 19.50 -14.43
N PRO A 298 -11.66 19.57 -14.71
CA PRO A 298 -12.61 18.51 -14.33
C PRO A 298 -12.27 17.15 -14.91
N SER A 299 -11.60 17.09 -16.06
CA SER A 299 -11.15 15.84 -16.67
C SER A 299 -10.05 15.15 -15.85
N LEU A 300 -9.18 15.90 -15.17
CA LEU A 300 -8.14 15.35 -14.31
C LEU A 300 -8.73 14.90 -12.98
N ILE A 301 -9.64 15.68 -12.41
CA ILE A 301 -10.40 15.31 -11.22
C ILE A 301 -11.19 14.01 -11.45
N LEU A 302 -11.83 13.87 -12.62
CA LEU A 302 -12.57 12.66 -13.00
C LEU A 302 -11.67 11.42 -13.04
N ARG A 303 -10.45 11.53 -13.61
CA ARG A 303 -9.48 10.41 -13.64
C ARG A 303 -9.15 9.92 -12.23
N ARG A 304 -8.92 10.85 -11.28
CA ARG A 304 -8.67 10.55 -9.86
C ARG A 304 -9.87 9.94 -9.17
N ALA A 305 -11.05 10.53 -9.35
CA ALA A 305 -12.28 10.03 -8.73
C ALA A 305 -12.57 8.57 -9.15
N LEU A 306 -12.49 8.26 -10.44
CA LEU A 306 -12.70 6.90 -10.93
C LEU A 306 -11.53 5.97 -10.56
N GLY A 307 -10.29 6.48 -10.58
CA GLY A 307 -9.09 5.76 -10.14
C GLY A 307 -9.22 5.26 -8.71
N ASN A 308 -9.70 6.09 -7.78
CA ASN A 308 -9.87 5.72 -6.37
C ASN A 308 -10.90 4.60 -6.13
N LEU A 309 -11.82 4.36 -7.07
CA LEU A 309 -12.73 3.21 -6.97
C LEU A 309 -12.07 1.89 -7.39
N LEU A 310 -11.08 1.93 -8.29
CA LEU A 310 -10.53 0.77 -8.98
C LEU A 310 -9.88 -0.29 -8.05
N PRO A 311 -9.11 0.08 -7.01
CA PRO A 311 -8.52 -0.89 -6.08
C PRO A 311 -9.58 -1.63 -5.24
N GLY A 312 -10.74 -0.99 -5.01
CA GLY A 312 -11.83 -1.54 -4.21
C GLY A 312 -12.59 -2.63 -4.97
N SER A 313 -12.55 -3.87 -4.46
CA SER A 313 -13.22 -5.02 -5.11
C SER A 313 -14.72 -4.81 -5.36
N MET A 314 -15.40 -4.06 -4.46
CA MET A 314 -16.82 -3.72 -4.56
C MET A 314 -17.04 -2.34 -5.22
N ASP A 315 -16.19 -1.36 -4.92
CA ASP A 315 -16.38 0.04 -5.33
C ASP A 315 -16.14 0.25 -6.83
N ARG A 316 -15.21 -0.49 -7.44
CA ARG A 316 -14.94 -0.42 -8.89
C ARG A 316 -16.15 -0.77 -9.77
N LYS A 317 -17.15 -1.46 -9.22
CA LYS A 317 -18.40 -1.76 -9.93
C LYS A 317 -19.31 -0.55 -10.12
N LEU A 318 -19.03 0.55 -9.41
CA LEU A 318 -19.70 1.83 -9.63
C LEU A 318 -19.15 2.57 -10.87
N ILE A 319 -17.95 2.22 -11.35
CA ILE A 319 -17.33 2.90 -12.50
C ILE A 319 -18.24 2.88 -13.74
N PRO A 320 -18.77 1.72 -14.21
CA PRO A 320 -19.68 1.72 -15.36
C PRO A 320 -20.92 2.60 -15.21
N PRO A 321 -21.74 2.52 -14.13
CA PRO A 321 -22.91 3.38 -14.01
C PRO A 321 -22.55 4.87 -13.90
N ILE A 322 -21.44 5.22 -13.25
CA ILE A 322 -20.98 6.62 -13.22
C ILE A 322 -20.64 7.11 -14.63
N VAL A 323 -19.88 6.33 -15.40
CA VAL A 323 -19.51 6.70 -16.78
C VAL A 323 -20.74 6.79 -17.68
N TYR A 324 -21.69 5.87 -17.54
CA TYR A 324 -22.97 5.90 -18.26
C TYR A 324 -23.74 7.20 -17.98
N ARG A 325 -23.88 7.57 -16.71
CA ARG A 325 -24.59 8.79 -16.29
C ARG A 325 -23.86 10.07 -16.69
N LEU A 326 -22.52 10.09 -16.63
CA LEU A 326 -21.73 11.23 -17.10
C LEU A 326 -21.86 11.43 -18.61
N ASN A 327 -21.93 10.35 -19.38
CA ASN A 327 -22.12 10.43 -20.82
C ASN A 327 -23.54 10.88 -21.21
N ARG A 328 -24.56 10.46 -20.45
CA ARG A 328 -25.95 10.91 -20.64
C ARG A 328 -26.17 12.35 -20.17
N CYS A 329 -25.64 12.69 -19.00
CA CYS A 329 -25.67 14.01 -18.36
C CYS A 329 -27.06 14.70 -18.37
N GLU A 330 -28.12 13.96 -18.06
CA GLU A 330 -29.47 14.52 -17.96
C GLU A 330 -29.72 15.13 -16.56
N ALA A 331 -30.83 15.86 -16.41
CA ALA A 331 -31.18 16.51 -15.14
C ALA A 331 -31.24 15.53 -13.94
N ASN A 332 -31.74 14.31 -14.16
CA ASN A 332 -31.78 13.27 -13.13
C ASN A 332 -30.38 12.70 -12.81
N ASP A 333 -29.43 12.74 -13.75
CA ASP A 333 -28.05 12.31 -13.51
C ASP A 333 -27.30 13.35 -12.69
N ALA A 334 -27.56 14.64 -12.91
CA ALA A 334 -26.89 15.71 -12.18
C ALA A 334 -27.04 15.57 -10.67
N GLU A 335 -28.23 15.23 -10.17
CA GLU A 335 -28.46 15.02 -8.72
C GLU A 335 -27.69 13.80 -8.19
N VAL A 336 -27.77 12.67 -8.89
CA VAL A 336 -27.05 11.43 -8.53
C VAL A 336 -25.53 11.63 -8.54
N LEU A 337 -25.00 12.28 -9.58
CA LEU A 337 -23.58 12.55 -9.73
C LEU A 337 -23.08 13.55 -8.69
N THR A 338 -23.90 14.54 -8.32
CA THR A 338 -23.56 15.48 -7.23
C THR A 338 -23.37 14.73 -5.92
N ASN A 339 -24.32 13.85 -5.56
CA ASN A 339 -24.18 13.01 -4.36
C ASN A 339 -22.96 12.11 -4.45
N PHE A 340 -22.70 11.50 -5.62
CA PHE A 340 -21.55 10.63 -5.84
C PHE A 340 -20.23 11.34 -5.54
N PHE A 341 -19.96 12.47 -6.20
CA PHE A 341 -18.68 13.15 -6.04
C PHE A 341 -18.54 13.76 -4.64
N ALA A 342 -19.62 14.28 -4.04
CA ALA A 342 -19.59 14.75 -2.66
C ALA A 342 -19.30 13.62 -1.66
N THR A 343 -19.97 12.46 -1.82
CA THR A 343 -19.77 11.29 -0.95
C THR A 343 -18.36 10.73 -1.13
N LEU A 344 -17.87 10.61 -2.37
CA LEU A 344 -16.53 10.14 -2.63
C LEU A 344 -15.49 11.09 -2.03
N ASN A 345 -15.62 12.41 -2.23
CA ASN A 345 -14.71 13.39 -1.65
C ASN A 345 -14.72 13.32 -0.11
N SER A 346 -15.89 13.16 0.50
CA SER A 346 -16.02 12.96 1.96
C SER A 346 -15.28 11.71 2.42
N VAL A 347 -15.50 10.56 1.77
CA VAL A 347 -14.84 9.29 2.12
C VAL A 347 -13.33 9.38 1.93
N LEU A 348 -12.84 10.05 0.88
CA LEU A 348 -11.41 10.23 0.64
C LEU A 348 -10.77 11.23 1.61
N SER A 349 -11.57 12.08 2.26
CA SER A 349 -11.12 13.04 3.27
C SER A 349 -11.25 12.53 4.71
N GLU A 350 -11.83 11.33 4.92
CA GLU A 350 -11.94 10.72 6.25
C GLU A 350 -10.55 10.32 6.76
N THR A 351 -10.17 10.83 7.93
CA THR A 351 -8.93 10.46 8.61
C THR A 351 -9.14 9.25 9.50
N SER A 352 -8.17 8.34 9.52
CA SER A 352 -8.19 7.15 10.39
C SER A 352 -7.44 7.43 11.69
N THR A 353 -7.76 6.70 12.76
CA THR A 353 -6.99 6.79 14.01
C THR A 353 -5.55 6.29 13.87
N ASP A 354 -5.30 5.44 12.88
CA ASP A 354 -4.02 4.79 12.63
C ASP A 354 -3.02 5.74 11.96
N GLN A 355 -3.49 6.84 11.38
CA GLN A 355 -2.67 7.84 10.69
C GLN A 355 -1.57 8.44 11.59
N VAL A 356 -1.76 8.45 12.92
CA VAL A 356 -0.73 8.87 13.88
C VAL A 356 0.53 7.99 13.87
N TYR A 357 0.42 6.79 13.30
CA TYR A 357 1.51 5.83 13.15
C TYR A 357 2.12 5.81 11.74
N GLU A 358 1.61 6.63 10.82
CA GLU A 358 2.16 6.73 9.47
C GLU A 358 3.33 7.72 9.42
N SER A 359 4.35 7.43 8.60
CA SER A 359 5.44 8.37 8.33
C SER A 359 5.50 8.76 6.85
N SER A 360 4.86 9.88 6.53
CA SER A 360 5.00 10.56 5.22
C SER A 360 6.47 10.85 4.88
N LEU A 361 7.29 11.14 5.89
CA LEU A 361 8.71 11.42 5.71
C LEU A 361 9.49 10.18 5.26
N LEU A 362 9.26 9.04 5.92
CA LEU A 362 9.85 7.76 5.51
C LEU A 362 9.40 7.40 4.10
N ASN A 363 8.15 7.69 3.75
CA ASN A 363 7.64 7.49 2.40
C ASN A 363 8.49 8.17 1.34
N TYR A 364 8.64 9.49 1.48
CA TYR A 364 9.41 10.27 0.52
C TYR A 364 10.87 9.87 0.52
N LEU A 365 11.46 9.60 1.69
CA LEU A 365 12.85 9.17 1.80
C LEU A 365 13.09 7.90 0.97
N ILE A 366 12.26 6.87 1.15
CA ILE A 366 12.45 5.59 0.46
C ILE A 366 12.10 5.69 -1.02
N ILE A 367 10.96 6.30 -1.37
CA ILE A 367 10.55 6.44 -2.76
C ILE A 367 11.61 7.21 -3.55
N TYR A 368 12.09 8.35 -3.04
CA TYR A 368 13.03 9.19 -3.78
C TYR A 368 14.45 8.63 -3.81
N SER A 369 14.84 7.82 -2.82
CA SER A 369 16.13 7.11 -2.85
C SER A 369 16.14 5.93 -3.82
N GLU A 370 15.15 5.04 -3.75
CA GLU A 370 15.24 3.72 -4.41
C GLU A 370 14.20 3.50 -5.52
N LEU A 371 13.04 4.16 -5.46
CA LEU A 371 11.88 3.85 -6.30
C LEU A 371 11.49 4.99 -7.26
N TRP A 372 12.33 6.01 -7.43
CA TRP A 372 12.13 7.09 -8.39
C TRP A 372 13.15 7.02 -9.54
N GLU A 373 12.72 7.39 -10.74
CA GLU A 373 13.63 7.50 -11.90
C GLU A 373 14.68 8.59 -11.63
N THR A 374 15.96 8.25 -11.76
CA THR A 374 17.08 9.17 -11.54
C THR A 374 17.98 9.15 -12.77
N PRO A 375 18.17 10.27 -13.50
CA PRO A 375 17.57 11.59 -13.28
C PRO A 375 16.04 11.61 -13.40
N THR A 376 15.38 12.54 -12.71
CA THR A 376 13.91 12.65 -12.78
C THR A 376 13.42 13.02 -14.19
N PRO A 377 12.31 12.41 -14.66
CA PRO A 377 11.61 12.89 -15.85
C PRO A 377 11.18 14.35 -15.69
N SER A 378 11.00 15.05 -16.80
CA SER A 378 10.50 16.43 -16.78
C SER A 378 9.07 16.48 -16.22
N PHE A 379 8.68 17.60 -15.58
CA PHE A 379 7.32 17.75 -15.07
C PHE A 379 6.26 17.72 -16.18
N ILE A 380 6.63 18.17 -17.38
CA ILE A 380 5.77 18.05 -18.58
C ILE A 380 5.55 16.57 -18.89
N GLU A 381 6.62 15.77 -18.90
CA GLU A 381 6.51 14.33 -19.16
C GLU A 381 5.63 13.64 -18.11
N LEU A 382 5.87 13.87 -16.81
CA LEU A 382 5.04 13.29 -15.75
C LEU A 382 3.56 13.68 -15.91
N GLN A 383 3.27 14.94 -16.23
CA GLN A 383 1.89 15.37 -16.46
C GLN A 383 1.28 14.72 -17.72
N GLN A 384 2.08 14.52 -18.78
CA GLN A 384 1.61 13.79 -19.98
C GLN A 384 1.34 12.32 -19.68
N ARG A 385 2.16 11.67 -18.85
CA ARG A 385 1.94 10.30 -18.37
C ARG A 385 0.57 10.18 -17.71
N PHE A 386 0.22 11.07 -16.79
CA PHE A 386 -1.12 11.11 -16.18
C PHE A 386 -2.23 11.40 -17.19
N LYS A 387 -2.08 12.42 -18.04
CA LYS A 387 -3.09 12.80 -19.04
C LYS A 387 -3.37 11.70 -20.07
N SER A 388 -2.39 10.83 -20.33
CA SER A 388 -2.48 9.72 -21.26
C SER A 388 -3.40 8.58 -20.79
N THR A 389 -3.76 8.56 -19.51
CA THR A 389 -4.61 7.51 -18.92
C THR A 389 -6.05 7.97 -18.72
N ARG A 390 -6.95 7.01 -18.55
CA ARG A 390 -8.38 7.25 -18.25
C ARG A 390 -8.68 7.27 -16.75
N MET A 391 -7.85 6.59 -15.97
CA MET A 391 -7.99 6.44 -14.52
C MET A 391 -6.59 6.31 -13.92
N SER A 392 -6.33 7.05 -12.86
CA SER A 392 -5.22 6.89 -11.92
C SER A 392 -5.70 7.47 -10.60
N ASP A 393 -5.44 6.83 -9.46
CA ASP A 393 -5.94 7.27 -8.15
C ASP A 393 -5.25 8.55 -7.64
N VAL A 394 -4.06 8.83 -8.12
CA VAL A 394 -3.26 10.01 -7.79
C VAL A 394 -2.95 10.83 -9.05
N GLY A 395 -2.08 11.83 -8.94
CA GLY A 395 -1.38 12.40 -10.09
C GLY A 395 0.08 12.62 -9.69
N ILE A 396 0.95 11.67 -10.01
CA ILE A 396 2.32 11.65 -9.48
C ILE A 396 3.14 12.85 -9.97
N TYR A 397 2.70 13.51 -11.05
CA TYR A 397 3.31 14.73 -11.55
C TYR A 397 3.37 15.86 -10.50
N ASP A 398 2.47 15.89 -9.53
CA ASP A 398 2.45 16.89 -8.46
C ASP A 398 3.60 16.69 -7.44
N THR A 399 4.23 15.51 -7.42
CA THR A 399 5.33 15.20 -6.49
C THR A 399 6.71 15.50 -7.06
N GLY A 400 6.85 15.74 -8.37
CA GLY A 400 8.15 15.95 -9.02
C GLY A 400 8.96 17.13 -8.44
N ARG A 401 8.29 18.23 -8.09
CA ARG A 401 8.96 19.37 -7.42
C ARG A 401 9.40 19.04 -6.00
N ARG A 402 8.62 18.20 -5.31
CA ARG A 402 8.97 17.69 -3.97
C ARG A 402 10.18 16.76 -4.07
N TYR A 403 10.25 15.89 -5.09
CA TYR A 403 11.45 15.09 -5.38
C TYR A 403 12.70 15.97 -5.50
N CYS A 404 12.65 17.04 -6.31
CA CYS A 404 13.80 17.94 -6.48
C CYS A 404 14.20 18.64 -5.17
N ALA A 405 13.23 19.04 -4.35
CA ALA A 405 13.49 19.63 -3.04
C ALA A 405 14.17 18.62 -2.10
N PHE A 406 13.65 17.40 -2.00
CA PHE A 406 14.18 16.37 -1.12
C PHE A 406 15.58 15.91 -1.54
N THR A 407 15.77 15.57 -2.81
CA THR A 407 17.00 14.92 -3.27
C THR A 407 18.12 15.89 -3.59
N LYS A 408 17.79 17.15 -3.91
CA LYS A 408 18.73 18.12 -4.48
C LYS A 408 19.48 17.55 -5.70
N GLU A 409 18.81 16.71 -6.49
CA GLU A 409 19.38 16.12 -7.70
C GLU A 409 19.90 17.20 -8.65
N ASP A 410 21.15 17.05 -9.11
CA ASP A 410 21.78 17.94 -10.09
C ASP A 410 21.38 17.51 -11.52
N SER A 411 20.16 17.85 -11.92
CA SER A 411 19.63 17.61 -13.27
C SER A 411 19.01 18.86 -13.87
N GLU A 412 18.87 18.90 -15.20
CA GLU A 412 18.24 20.05 -15.88
C GLU A 412 16.83 20.34 -15.33
N THR A 413 16.04 19.30 -15.04
CA THR A 413 14.70 19.45 -14.47
C THR A 413 14.74 20.09 -13.08
N CYS A 414 15.59 19.59 -12.19
CA CYS A 414 15.64 20.08 -10.81
C CYS A 414 16.37 21.42 -10.66
N ASN A 415 17.36 21.72 -11.51
CA ASN A 415 18.10 22.98 -11.50
C ASN A 415 17.24 24.19 -11.94
N GLN A 416 16.11 23.95 -12.59
CA GLN A 416 15.13 25.00 -12.92
C GLN A 416 14.25 25.38 -11.73
N GLU A 417 14.21 24.58 -10.67
CA GLU A 417 13.39 24.81 -9.49
C GLU A 417 14.20 25.50 -8.39
N SER A 418 13.62 26.51 -7.75
CA SER A 418 14.24 27.15 -6.58
C SER A 418 14.03 26.36 -5.29
N SER A 419 13.24 25.29 -5.32
CA SER A 419 12.84 24.50 -4.15
C SER A 419 14.00 23.75 -3.48
N SER A 420 15.08 23.48 -4.22
CA SER A 420 16.30 22.84 -3.72
C SER A 420 17.32 23.83 -3.15
N ASN A 421 17.05 25.15 -3.22
CA ASN A 421 17.97 26.21 -2.79
C ASN A 421 17.90 26.48 -1.28
N TYR A 422 18.10 25.44 -0.47
CA TYR A 422 18.28 25.56 0.98
C TYR A 422 19.66 25.05 1.41
N SER A 423 20.15 25.54 2.56
CA SER A 423 21.39 25.08 3.18
C SER A 423 21.20 23.72 3.86
N GLY A 424 22.14 22.80 3.68
CA GLY A 424 22.09 21.45 4.25
C GLY A 424 22.03 20.36 3.16
N ASN A 425 22.10 19.11 3.60
CA ASN A 425 22.01 17.94 2.72
C ASN A 425 20.58 17.67 2.23
N GLY A 426 20.44 16.82 1.21
CA GLY A 426 19.13 16.31 0.78
C GLY A 426 18.56 15.31 1.79
N ILE A 427 17.23 15.18 1.83
CA ILE A 427 16.52 14.10 2.52
C ILE A 427 16.50 12.88 1.59
N VAL A 428 17.65 12.24 1.46
CA VAL A 428 17.88 11.08 0.58
C VAL A 428 19.07 10.27 1.12
N TYR A 429 19.04 8.96 0.94
CA TYR A 429 20.20 8.09 1.12
C TYR A 429 20.68 7.49 -0.19
N GLN A 430 21.95 7.10 -0.25
CA GLN A 430 22.56 6.51 -1.44
C GLN A 430 22.12 5.06 -1.64
N ARG A 431 21.90 4.69 -2.90
CA ARG A 431 21.63 3.30 -3.30
C ARG A 431 22.86 2.44 -2.98
N ASP A 432 22.64 1.37 -2.22
CA ASP A 432 23.71 0.43 -1.85
C ASP A 432 23.92 -0.66 -2.91
N GLU A 433 24.76 -1.64 -2.58
CA GLU A 433 25.12 -2.73 -3.50
C GLU A 433 23.95 -3.67 -3.87
N TYR A 434 22.85 -3.65 -3.11
CA TYR A 434 21.67 -4.50 -3.31
C TYR A 434 20.62 -3.83 -4.19
N TRP A 435 20.69 -2.50 -4.39
CA TRP A 435 19.72 -1.80 -5.21
C TRP A 435 19.68 -2.34 -6.66
N ASN A 436 18.47 -2.71 -7.09
CA ASN A 436 18.18 -3.28 -8.40
C ASN A 436 19.08 -4.47 -8.79
N LYS A 437 19.47 -5.30 -7.81
CA LYS A 437 20.16 -6.57 -8.04
C LYS A 437 19.19 -7.73 -7.99
N SER A 438 19.36 -8.69 -8.88
CA SER A 438 18.63 -9.96 -8.77
C SER A 438 18.96 -10.64 -7.43
N ALA A 439 17.95 -10.85 -6.59
CA ALA A 439 18.08 -11.69 -5.41
C ALA A 439 18.30 -13.16 -5.79
N THR A 440 19.20 -13.82 -5.07
CA THR A 440 19.40 -15.27 -5.16
C THR A 440 18.55 -15.96 -4.11
N ILE A 441 17.76 -16.95 -4.52
CA ILE A 441 16.95 -17.74 -3.60
C ILE A 441 17.91 -18.59 -2.74
N PRO A 442 17.91 -18.41 -1.40
CA PRO A 442 18.75 -19.23 -0.53
C PRO A 442 18.45 -20.72 -0.73
N ILE A 443 19.48 -21.58 -0.67
CA ILE A 443 19.35 -23.01 -1.01
C ILE A 443 18.31 -23.76 -0.15
N GLN A 444 18.08 -23.29 1.07
CA GLN A 444 17.13 -23.85 2.01
C GLN A 444 15.71 -23.27 1.89
N ALA A 445 15.49 -22.33 0.98
CA ALA A 445 14.26 -21.56 0.88
C ALA A 445 13.56 -21.73 -0.46
N SER A 446 12.28 -21.39 -0.50
CA SER A 446 11.50 -21.21 -1.72
C SER A 446 10.85 -19.83 -1.75
N VAL A 447 10.34 -19.43 -2.92
CA VAL A 447 9.66 -18.14 -3.11
C VAL A 447 8.27 -18.35 -3.70
N LEU A 448 7.24 -17.83 -3.02
CA LEU A 448 5.88 -17.80 -3.52
C LEU A 448 5.48 -16.35 -3.84
N LEU A 449 5.23 -16.06 -5.12
CA LEU A 449 4.66 -14.80 -5.56
C LEU A 449 3.15 -14.98 -5.68
N MET A 450 2.38 -14.01 -5.19
CA MET A 450 0.92 -13.99 -5.29
C MET A 450 0.50 -12.66 -5.91
N GLN A 451 -0.31 -12.70 -6.97
CA GLN A 451 -0.60 -11.49 -7.74
C GLN A 451 -2.04 -11.44 -8.26
N GLY A 452 -2.72 -10.32 -8.03
CA GLY A 452 -4.00 -10.03 -8.67
C GLY A 452 -3.82 -9.54 -10.11
N THR A 453 -4.60 -10.07 -11.05
CA THR A 453 -4.49 -9.67 -12.47
C THR A 453 -5.08 -8.29 -12.75
N LEU A 454 -5.87 -7.74 -11.83
CA LEU A 454 -6.44 -6.38 -11.90
C LEU A 454 -6.01 -5.56 -10.67
N ASP A 455 -4.78 -5.75 -10.22
CA ASP A 455 -4.17 -4.92 -9.20
C ASP A 455 -3.62 -3.63 -9.84
N PRO A 456 -4.24 -2.46 -9.62
CA PRO A 456 -3.79 -1.23 -10.25
C PRO A 456 -2.61 -0.57 -9.52
N LYS A 457 -2.33 -0.98 -8.27
CA LYS A 457 -1.23 -0.42 -7.47
C LYS A 457 0.08 -1.13 -7.77
N THR A 458 0.03 -2.44 -7.96
CA THR A 458 1.17 -3.26 -8.38
C THR A 458 0.78 -4.15 -9.55
N PRO A 459 0.87 -3.64 -10.80
CA PRO A 459 0.45 -4.39 -11.98
C PRO A 459 1.15 -5.73 -12.12
N ALA A 460 0.41 -6.73 -12.59
CA ALA A 460 0.86 -8.13 -12.60
C ALA A 460 2.18 -8.38 -13.36
N LYS A 461 2.48 -7.55 -14.37
CA LYS A 461 3.74 -7.60 -15.12
C LYS A 461 4.99 -7.54 -14.23
N TYR A 462 4.93 -6.84 -13.10
CA TYR A 462 6.08 -6.73 -12.19
C TYR A 462 6.33 -8.03 -11.41
N ALA A 463 5.29 -8.79 -11.09
CA ALA A 463 5.44 -10.13 -10.53
C ALA A 463 6.08 -11.09 -11.55
N ASP A 464 5.69 -10.99 -12.83
CA ASP A 464 6.32 -11.78 -13.91
C ASP A 464 7.80 -11.43 -14.09
N TYR A 465 8.13 -10.12 -14.11
CA TYR A 465 9.52 -9.66 -14.22
C TYR A 465 10.36 -10.12 -13.02
N LEU A 466 9.87 -9.97 -11.79
CA LEU A 466 10.61 -10.43 -10.62
C LEU A 466 10.78 -11.96 -10.65
N LEU A 467 9.74 -12.71 -11.01
CA LEU A 467 9.83 -14.16 -11.16
C LEU A 467 10.94 -14.53 -12.15
N GLU A 468 11.05 -13.83 -13.27
CA GLU A 468 12.11 -14.06 -14.27
C GLU A 468 13.51 -13.74 -13.72
N THR A 469 13.67 -12.63 -13.00
CA THR A 469 15.00 -12.14 -12.58
C THR A 469 15.55 -12.80 -11.32
N LEU A 470 14.72 -13.40 -10.48
CA LEU A 470 15.15 -14.17 -9.31
C LEU A 470 16.10 -15.32 -9.70
N VAL A 471 17.24 -15.43 -9.03
CA VAL A 471 18.22 -16.50 -9.31
C VAL A 471 17.86 -17.75 -8.49
N GLY A 472 17.44 -18.80 -9.19
CA GLY A 472 17.05 -20.10 -8.61
C GLY A 472 15.67 -20.56 -9.11
N ASP A 473 15.44 -21.87 -9.08
CA ASP A 473 14.23 -22.50 -9.66
C ASP A 473 13.13 -22.79 -8.62
N ASN A 474 13.43 -22.65 -7.32
CA ASN A 474 12.48 -22.95 -6.24
C ASN A 474 11.53 -21.76 -6.00
N LYS A 475 10.78 -21.39 -7.04
CA LYS A 475 9.88 -20.25 -7.07
C LYS A 475 8.60 -20.57 -7.83
N GLU A 476 7.49 -20.00 -7.39
CA GLU A 476 6.20 -20.13 -8.07
C GLU A 476 5.40 -18.83 -8.00
N LEU A 477 4.72 -18.47 -9.09
CA LEU A 477 3.76 -17.37 -9.14
C LEU A 477 2.34 -17.92 -9.23
N VAL A 478 1.48 -17.50 -8.30
CA VAL A 478 0.04 -17.74 -8.32
C VAL A 478 -0.69 -16.46 -8.70
N SER A 479 -1.32 -16.47 -9.87
CA SER A 479 -2.13 -15.35 -10.37
C SER A 479 -3.61 -15.54 -10.07
N PHE A 480 -4.27 -14.51 -9.56
CA PHE A 480 -5.70 -14.52 -9.23
C PHE A 480 -6.49 -13.63 -10.19
N ASN A 481 -7.34 -14.26 -11.00
CA ASN A 481 -8.17 -13.55 -11.96
C ASN A 481 -9.07 -12.53 -11.27
N TYR A 482 -9.08 -11.31 -11.82
CA TYR A 482 -9.88 -10.17 -11.38
C TYR A 482 -9.56 -9.63 -9.99
N ALA A 483 -8.65 -10.26 -9.24
CA ALA A 483 -8.27 -9.79 -7.92
C ALA A 483 -7.54 -8.44 -8.01
N THR A 484 -7.74 -7.62 -6.98
CA THR A 484 -7.10 -6.31 -6.81
C THR A 484 -5.94 -6.41 -5.81
N HIS A 485 -5.44 -5.26 -5.34
CA HIS A 485 -4.32 -5.17 -4.43
C HIS A 485 -4.49 -5.97 -3.13
N GLY A 486 -3.45 -6.75 -2.78
CA GLY A 486 -3.42 -7.67 -1.65
C GLY A 486 -4.28 -8.90 -1.87
N THR A 487 -3.72 -9.98 -2.41
CA THR A 487 -4.48 -11.19 -2.73
C THR A 487 -5.04 -11.88 -1.48
N ILE A 488 -4.40 -11.74 -0.31
CA ILE A 488 -4.96 -12.24 0.95
C ILE A 488 -6.26 -11.52 1.36
N THR A 489 -6.60 -10.39 0.73
CA THR A 489 -7.82 -9.61 0.99
C THR A 489 -8.79 -9.61 -0.19
N SER A 490 -8.27 -9.52 -1.42
CA SER A 490 -9.05 -9.23 -2.63
C SER A 490 -9.66 -10.47 -3.30
N THR A 491 -9.30 -11.67 -2.84
CA THR A 491 -9.67 -12.97 -3.45
C THR A 491 -10.78 -13.72 -2.69
N ARG A 492 -11.76 -13.00 -2.13
CA ARG A 492 -12.87 -13.59 -1.36
C ARG A 492 -13.59 -14.69 -2.15
N LEU A 493 -13.86 -15.84 -1.53
CA LEU A 493 -14.57 -16.94 -2.19
C LEU A 493 -16.05 -16.64 -2.38
N VAL A 494 -16.68 -15.98 -1.41
CA VAL A 494 -18.04 -15.45 -1.50
C VAL A 494 -17.96 -13.94 -1.69
N GLU A 495 -18.51 -13.46 -2.80
CA GLU A 495 -18.48 -12.04 -3.13
C GLU A 495 -19.44 -11.24 -2.23
N GLY A 496 -19.03 -10.04 -1.80
CA GLY A 496 -19.82 -9.18 -0.93
C GLY A 496 -19.85 -9.59 0.54
N ASP A 497 -19.39 -10.79 0.90
CA ASP A 497 -19.29 -11.24 2.28
C ASP A 497 -17.94 -10.85 2.92
N PRO A 498 -17.92 -9.91 3.89
CA PRO A 498 -16.70 -9.48 4.58
C PRO A 498 -16.08 -10.57 5.48
N THR A 499 -16.82 -11.63 5.81
CA THR A 499 -16.36 -12.75 6.64
C THR A 499 -15.84 -13.94 5.84
N SER A 500 -16.15 -14.00 4.54
CA SER A 500 -15.69 -15.04 3.63
C SER A 500 -14.17 -15.21 3.68
N GLU A 501 -13.72 -16.47 3.64
CA GLU A 501 -12.33 -16.79 3.36
C GLU A 501 -11.88 -16.21 2.02
N THR A 502 -10.58 -15.95 1.89
CA THR A 502 -9.93 -15.53 0.66
C THR A 502 -9.04 -16.65 0.14
N CYS A 503 -8.99 -16.81 -1.18
CA CYS A 503 -8.15 -17.85 -1.78
C CYS A 503 -6.66 -17.60 -1.51
N GLY A 504 -6.21 -16.35 -1.59
CA GLY A 504 -4.83 -15.95 -1.26
C GLY A 504 -4.42 -16.38 0.16
N MET A 505 -5.27 -16.15 1.17
CA MET A 505 -4.98 -16.59 2.54
C MET A 505 -4.97 -18.13 2.67
N LYS A 506 -5.82 -18.85 1.92
CA LYS A 506 -5.82 -20.32 1.92
C LYS A 506 -4.53 -20.89 1.32
N ILE A 507 -4.06 -20.33 0.20
CA ILE A 507 -2.80 -20.73 -0.43
C ILE A 507 -1.63 -20.41 0.49
N PHE A 508 -1.61 -19.22 1.11
CA PHE A 508 -0.57 -18.86 2.06
C PHE A 508 -0.56 -19.80 3.28
N ALA A 509 -1.72 -20.10 3.87
CA ALA A 509 -1.81 -21.08 4.96
C ALA A 509 -1.36 -22.49 4.52
N SER A 510 -1.66 -22.92 3.29
CA SER A 510 -1.17 -24.20 2.74
C SER A 510 0.34 -24.21 2.56
N TYR A 511 0.93 -23.10 2.13
CA TYR A 511 2.38 -22.93 2.00
C TYR A 511 3.07 -23.04 3.37
N VAL A 512 2.50 -22.39 4.39
CA VAL A 512 2.99 -22.48 5.78
C VAL A 512 2.88 -23.90 6.33
N ARG A 513 1.74 -24.58 6.15
CA ARG A 513 1.57 -25.99 6.54
C ARG A 513 2.55 -26.95 5.85
N SER A 514 3.06 -26.55 4.69
CA SER A 514 4.01 -27.34 3.90
C SER A 514 5.46 -26.94 4.14
N GLU A 515 5.73 -26.11 5.16
CA GLU A 515 7.07 -25.63 5.51
C GLU A 515 7.83 -24.98 4.34
N GLY A 516 7.09 -24.32 3.44
CA GLY A 516 7.65 -23.70 2.25
C GLY A 516 7.78 -24.63 1.04
N ASP A 517 7.30 -25.87 1.08
CA ASP A 517 7.30 -26.75 -0.09
C ASP A 517 6.24 -26.34 -1.13
N LEU A 518 6.70 -25.74 -2.23
CA LEU A 518 5.84 -25.27 -3.33
C LEU A 518 5.07 -26.42 -4.01
N SER A 519 5.61 -27.64 -4.03
CA SER A 519 4.96 -28.80 -4.67
C SER A 519 3.69 -29.24 -3.93
N ARG A 520 3.51 -28.80 -2.69
CA ARG A 520 2.39 -29.14 -1.80
C ARG A 520 1.38 -27.99 -1.64
N LEU A 521 1.48 -26.94 -2.46
CA LEU A 521 0.50 -25.85 -2.46
C LEU A 521 -0.89 -26.32 -2.87
N ASP A 522 -1.88 -26.13 -1.99
CA ASP A 522 -3.28 -26.28 -2.34
C ASP A 522 -3.79 -25.06 -3.12
N LYS A 523 -3.79 -25.19 -4.45
CA LYS A 523 -4.27 -24.17 -5.40
C LYS A 523 -5.71 -24.40 -5.85
N SER A 524 -6.47 -25.27 -5.17
CA SER A 524 -7.83 -25.66 -5.60
C SER A 524 -8.80 -24.49 -5.72
N CYS A 525 -8.59 -23.42 -4.94
CA CYS A 525 -9.46 -22.25 -4.95
C CYS A 525 -9.17 -21.22 -6.07
N VAL A 526 -8.05 -21.31 -6.78
CA VAL A 526 -7.61 -20.27 -7.74
C VAL A 526 -8.63 -20.06 -8.87
N ASN A 527 -9.30 -21.13 -9.28
CA ASN A 527 -10.30 -21.10 -10.35
C ASN A 527 -11.74 -20.92 -9.87
N ALA A 528 -11.98 -20.61 -8.59
CA ALA A 528 -13.32 -20.44 -8.04
C ALA A 528 -14.10 -19.26 -8.68
N ARG A 529 -13.40 -18.30 -9.31
CA ARG A 529 -13.97 -17.12 -9.99
C ARG A 529 -13.70 -17.17 -11.50
N ALA A 530 -14.57 -17.84 -12.24
CA ALA A 530 -14.45 -17.94 -13.70
C ALA A 530 -14.89 -16.66 -14.46
N SER A 531 -15.67 -15.79 -13.82
CA SER A 531 -16.17 -14.54 -14.42
C SER A 531 -16.17 -13.39 -13.43
N PHE A 532 -16.15 -12.16 -13.95
CA PHE A 532 -16.28 -10.95 -13.15
C PHE A 532 -17.76 -10.55 -13.03
N ASN A 533 -18.22 -10.28 -11.82
CA ASN A 533 -19.58 -9.83 -11.55
C ASN A 533 -19.66 -8.30 -11.63
N TRP A 534 -20.44 -7.78 -12.58
CA TRP A 534 -20.60 -6.34 -12.80
C TRP A 534 -21.64 -5.67 -11.91
N THR A 535 -22.50 -6.44 -11.24
CA THR A 535 -23.56 -5.88 -10.40
C THR A 535 -22.97 -5.15 -9.20
N ALA A 536 -23.21 -3.84 -9.13
CA ALA A 536 -22.85 -3.02 -7.98
C ALA A 536 -23.71 -3.42 -6.76
N ASN A 537 -23.10 -3.42 -5.57
CA ASN A 537 -23.82 -3.77 -4.34
C ASN A 537 -24.85 -2.70 -3.99
N GLU A 538 -26.07 -3.12 -3.63
CA GLU A 538 -27.19 -2.22 -3.34
C GLU A 538 -26.86 -1.18 -2.25
N SER A 539 -26.18 -1.56 -1.17
CA SER A 539 -25.78 -0.61 -0.12
C SER A 539 -24.79 0.44 -0.63
N ARG A 540 -23.91 0.08 -1.57
CA ARG A 540 -22.96 1.01 -2.21
C ARG A 540 -23.69 1.91 -3.20
N VAL A 541 -24.62 1.39 -3.98
CA VAL A 541 -25.47 2.18 -4.89
C VAL A 541 -26.28 3.20 -4.09
N LEU A 542 -26.89 2.80 -2.97
CA LEU A 542 -27.59 3.73 -2.08
C LEU A 542 -26.65 4.78 -1.48
N LYS A 543 -25.52 4.37 -0.90
CA LYS A 543 -24.55 5.28 -0.27
C LYS A 543 -24.01 6.31 -1.26
N TYR A 544 -23.49 5.84 -2.39
CA TYR A 544 -22.77 6.69 -3.34
C TYR A 544 -23.70 7.38 -4.35
N LEU A 545 -24.72 6.69 -4.86
CA LEU A 545 -25.57 7.23 -5.93
C LEU A 545 -26.93 7.74 -5.41
N GLY A 546 -27.29 7.47 -4.15
CA GLY A 546 -28.56 7.95 -3.57
C GLY A 546 -29.79 7.41 -4.29
N THR A 547 -29.72 6.19 -4.83
CA THR A 547 -30.79 5.59 -5.65
C THR A 547 -30.86 4.08 -5.48
N ASN A 548 -31.95 3.46 -5.95
CA ASN A 548 -32.15 2.01 -5.93
C ASN A 548 -31.67 1.31 -7.22
N ASP A 549 -31.37 2.07 -8.28
CA ASP A 549 -30.89 1.54 -9.56
C ASP A 549 -29.67 2.35 -10.04
N ALA A 550 -28.56 1.65 -10.27
CA ALA A 550 -27.28 2.30 -10.51
C ALA A 550 -27.23 3.10 -11.82
N TYR A 551 -28.00 2.74 -12.85
CA TYR A 551 -27.90 3.31 -14.20
C TYR A 551 -29.01 4.33 -14.51
N ASP A 552 -30.25 3.98 -14.24
CA ASP A 552 -31.45 4.73 -14.63
C ASP A 552 -32.31 5.16 -13.42
N GLY A 553 -31.93 4.73 -12.20
CA GLY A 553 -32.57 5.14 -10.97
C GLY A 553 -32.63 6.66 -10.78
N LYS A 554 -33.70 7.13 -10.13
CA LYS A 554 -33.87 8.53 -9.74
C LYS A 554 -33.23 8.80 -8.39
N TYR A 555 -32.71 10.01 -8.21
CA TYR A 555 -32.20 10.43 -6.91
C TYR A 555 -33.33 10.43 -5.87
N LEU A 556 -33.06 9.79 -4.73
CA LEU A 556 -33.97 9.76 -3.61
C LEU A 556 -33.64 10.96 -2.73
N LEU A 557 -34.50 12.00 -2.79
CA LEU A 557 -34.43 13.14 -1.85
C LEU A 557 -34.35 12.59 -0.42
N SER A 558 -33.33 13.03 0.31
CA SER A 558 -32.92 12.49 1.60
C SER A 558 -34.10 12.23 2.56
N GLN A 559 -34.31 10.96 2.90
CA GLN A 559 -34.77 10.59 4.25
C GLN A 559 -33.59 10.54 5.25
N HIS A 560 -32.44 11.12 4.90
CA HIS A 560 -31.33 11.32 5.84
C HIS A 560 -31.54 12.58 6.68
N SER A 561 -32.56 12.52 7.54
CA SER A 561 -32.61 13.22 8.81
C SER A 561 -32.95 12.19 9.88
N ASN A 562 -31.97 11.82 10.71
CA ASN A 562 -32.12 11.02 11.92
C ASN A 562 -32.75 9.62 11.75
N GLU A 563 -31.96 8.64 11.28
CA GLU A 563 -31.95 7.34 11.96
C GLU A 563 -30.56 7.19 12.55
N GLY A 564 -30.47 7.55 13.84
CA GLY A 564 -29.32 7.24 14.65
C GLY A 564 -29.12 5.73 14.68
N ILE A 565 -27.86 5.32 14.67
CA ILE A 565 -27.43 4.02 15.16
C ILE A 565 -28.08 3.85 16.53
N GLY A 566 -29.06 2.94 16.61
CA GLY A 566 -29.86 2.73 17.81
C GLY A 566 -28.98 2.40 19.01
N SER A 567 -28.84 3.36 19.91
CA SER A 567 -28.64 3.08 21.33
C SER A 567 -29.89 2.36 21.82
N GLY A 568 -29.80 1.03 21.94
CA GLY A 568 -30.81 0.22 22.61
C GLY A 568 -31.05 0.76 24.02
N GLU A 569 -32.28 1.17 24.26
CA GLU A 569 -32.75 1.85 25.46
C GLU A 569 -32.53 1.04 26.75
N SER A 570 -32.06 1.75 27.76
CA SER A 570 -32.26 1.46 29.17
C SER A 570 -33.76 1.43 29.51
N GLY A 571 -34.25 0.29 29.99
CA GLY A 571 -35.54 0.15 30.65
C GLY A 571 -35.36 -0.19 32.14
N SER A 572 -35.68 0.78 32.98
CA SER A 572 -35.90 0.76 34.44
C SER A 572 -36.28 -0.59 35.09
N GLN A 573 -35.42 -1.12 35.96
CA GLN A 573 -35.59 -1.26 37.43
C GLN A 573 -34.40 -1.99 38.05
#